data_AF-A0A3R9TVM7-F1
#
_entry.id   AF-A0A3R9TVM7-F1
#
_cell.length_a   1.000
_cell.length_b   1.000
_cell.length_c   1.000
_cell.angle_alpha   90.00
_cell.angle_beta   90.00
_cell.angle_gamma   90.00
#
_symmetry.space_group_name_H-M   'P 1'
#
loop_
_entity.id
_entity.type
_entity.pdbx_description
1 polymer ?
#
loop_
_entity_poly.entity_id
_entity_poly.type
_entity_poly.pdbx_seq_one_letter_code
_entity_poly.pdbx_strand_id
1 'polypeptide(L)'
;FLELALNDDFLKGLLLDEEGNIKPEVAGEATIQGLEQWHQNDAGLEVDDTDTLGLMFNYYLNDNVSLQFIGGIPPKVDIKGQGEILAPLGGVALSPHELVKILFPNGITLGQAVPITNLGNKPKAASVRAWTPAIEAQYQFGKSGVNKFRPYLGVGLMYAHFNDIKLNDEIRSDLISAGHMIQNVLDGKAGAALDRKESSGNMVVKVDADDAIAPIFTAGFTYDFNDSWYTVASVSYAKLNNRTQIDVINQNTGARLIHGSTKVDIDPIITYLGVGYRF
;
A
#
# COMPACT_ATOMS: atom_id res chain seq x y z
N PHE A 1 -4.44 34.54 -29.22
CA PHE A 1 -3.08 35.12 -29.36
C PHE A 1 -2.04 34.01 -29.49
N LEU A 2 -1.97 33.03 -28.58
CA LEU A 2 -1.10 31.84 -28.77
C LEU A 2 -1.37 31.07 -30.07
N GLU A 3 -2.64 30.81 -30.40
CA GLU A 3 -3.01 30.18 -31.68
C GLU A 3 -2.64 31.02 -32.91
N LEU A 4 -2.51 32.34 -32.76
CA LEU A 4 -2.11 33.22 -33.85
C LEU A 4 -0.58 33.18 -34.03
N ALA A 5 0.17 33.12 -32.93
CA ALA A 5 1.62 33.02 -32.91
C ALA A 5 2.13 31.65 -33.37
N LEU A 6 1.40 30.57 -33.08
CA LEU A 6 1.74 29.20 -33.49
C LEU A 6 1.30 28.87 -34.93
N ASN A 7 0.56 29.73 -35.61
CA ASN A 7 0.17 29.57 -37.01
C ASN A 7 1.00 30.41 -37.99
N ASP A 8 1.94 31.21 -37.49
CA ASP A 8 2.85 32.02 -38.28
C ASP A 8 4.17 31.25 -38.52
N ASP A 9 4.51 31.01 -39.78
CA ASP A 9 5.67 30.20 -40.16
C ASP A 9 7.01 30.83 -39.74
N PHE A 10 7.07 32.16 -39.60
CA PHE A 10 8.26 32.83 -39.10
C PHE A 10 8.45 32.59 -37.59
N LEU A 11 7.37 32.68 -36.81
CA LEU A 11 7.42 32.39 -35.37
C LEU A 11 7.70 30.90 -35.09
N LYS A 12 7.18 29.98 -35.92
CA LYS A 12 7.52 28.55 -35.84
C LYS A 12 9.02 28.31 -36.05
N GLY A 13 9.61 28.87 -37.10
CA GLY A 13 11.04 28.70 -37.39
C GLY A 13 11.95 29.29 -36.30
N LEU A 14 11.44 30.23 -35.50
CA LEU A 14 12.18 30.80 -34.38
C LEU A 14 12.11 29.93 -33.12
N LEU A 15 10.98 29.27 -32.87
CA LEU A 15 10.71 28.51 -31.65
C LEU A 15 11.03 27.01 -31.78
N LEU A 16 10.88 26.45 -32.98
CA LEU A 16 10.95 25.01 -33.24
C LEU A 16 12.15 24.65 -34.14
N ASP A 17 12.72 23.47 -33.93
CA ASP A 17 13.70 22.85 -34.82
C ASP A 17 13.04 22.20 -36.05
N GLU A 18 13.85 21.57 -36.91
CA GLU A 18 13.37 20.93 -38.15
C GLU A 18 12.45 19.72 -37.89
N GLU A 19 12.48 19.17 -36.68
CA GLU A 19 11.67 18.05 -36.23
C GLU A 19 10.38 18.52 -35.52
N GLY A 20 10.22 19.83 -35.36
CA GLY A 20 9.08 20.45 -34.69
C GLY A 20 9.20 20.47 -33.16
N ASN A 21 10.35 20.16 -32.59
CA ASN A 21 10.62 20.26 -31.16
C ASN A 21 11.03 21.69 -30.80
N ILE A 22 10.77 22.12 -29.56
CA ILE A 22 11.23 23.43 -29.08
C ILE A 22 12.76 23.46 -29.08
N LYS A 23 13.37 24.47 -29.71
CA LYS A 23 14.82 24.62 -29.76
C LYS A 23 15.44 24.68 -28.36
N PRO A 24 16.63 24.09 -28.12
CA PRO A 24 17.30 24.16 -26.83
C PRO A 24 17.57 25.59 -26.34
N GLU A 25 17.81 26.55 -27.25
CA GLU A 25 18.03 27.96 -26.86
C GLU A 25 16.74 28.70 -26.48
N VAL A 26 15.59 28.14 -26.84
CA VAL A 26 14.25 28.65 -26.51
C VAL A 26 13.71 27.95 -25.27
N ALA A 27 14.06 26.67 -25.09
CA ALA A 27 13.76 25.89 -23.91
C ALA A 27 14.27 26.60 -22.66
N GLY A 28 13.33 26.85 -21.75
CA GLY A 28 13.57 27.54 -20.49
C GLY A 28 13.98 26.62 -19.35
N GLU A 29 14.20 27.23 -18.18
CA GLU A 29 14.26 26.49 -16.92
C GLU A 29 12.86 26.40 -16.31
N ALA A 30 12.53 25.27 -15.72
CA ALA A 30 11.27 25.09 -15.01
C ALA A 30 11.52 24.82 -13.53
N THR A 31 10.88 25.62 -12.67
CA THR A 31 10.87 25.40 -11.23
C THR A 31 9.60 24.64 -10.88
N ILE A 32 9.77 23.42 -10.35
CA ILE A 32 8.68 22.57 -9.87
C ILE A 32 8.51 22.76 -8.35
N GLN A 33 7.25 22.83 -7.91
CA GLN A 33 6.83 23.07 -6.53
C GLN A 33 5.74 22.08 -6.12
N GLY A 34 5.59 21.82 -4.82
CA GLY A 34 4.50 20.99 -4.27
C GLY A 34 4.82 19.51 -4.08
N LEU A 35 6.02 19.05 -4.47
CA LEU A 35 6.45 17.67 -4.23
C LEU A 35 6.79 17.40 -2.75
N GLU A 36 7.03 18.45 -1.98
CA GLU A 36 7.34 18.39 -0.55
C GLU A 36 6.13 18.05 0.35
N GLN A 37 4.89 18.21 -0.12
CA GLN A 37 3.68 17.97 0.68
C GLN A 37 2.65 17.15 -0.12
N TRP A 38 2.98 15.89 -0.37
CA TRP A 38 2.07 14.98 -1.05
C TRP A 38 1.13 14.27 -0.04
N HIS A 39 -0.15 14.66 -0.05
CA HIS A 39 -1.22 13.95 0.64
C HIS A 39 -2.32 13.60 -0.36
N GLN A 40 -2.68 12.32 -0.47
CA GLN A 40 -3.76 11.87 -1.35
C GLN A 40 -4.98 11.54 -0.51
N ASN A 41 -6.11 12.21 -0.78
CA ASN A 41 -7.33 12.08 0.02
C ASN A 41 -8.29 11.00 -0.52
N ASP A 42 -8.25 10.75 -1.83
CA ASP A 42 -9.24 9.90 -2.52
C ASP A 42 -8.69 8.51 -2.86
N ALA A 43 -7.46 8.18 -2.40
CA ALA A 43 -6.86 6.86 -2.58
C ALA A 43 -6.93 6.04 -1.28
N GLY A 44 -7.34 4.78 -1.38
CA GLY A 44 -7.49 3.88 -0.23
C GLY A 44 -7.03 2.47 -0.54
N LEU A 45 -6.82 1.69 0.52
CA LEU A 45 -6.54 0.27 0.46
C LEU A 45 -7.56 -0.47 1.31
N GLU A 46 -8.12 -1.54 0.77
CA GLU A 46 -9.11 -2.39 1.42
C GLU A 46 -8.61 -3.83 1.41
N VAL A 47 -8.81 -4.54 2.51
CA VAL A 47 -8.33 -5.91 2.68
C VAL A 47 -9.43 -6.87 2.26
N ASP A 48 -9.12 -7.87 1.40
CA ASP A 48 -10.08 -8.88 0.97
C ASP A 48 -10.16 -10.06 1.98
N ASP A 49 -11.32 -10.72 2.01
CA ASP A 49 -11.54 -11.90 2.85
C ASP A 49 -10.69 -13.09 2.37
N THR A 50 -10.21 -13.91 3.32
CA THR A 50 -9.39 -15.08 3.01
C THR A 50 -9.54 -16.18 4.05
N ASP A 51 -9.54 -17.43 3.59
CA ASP A 51 -9.64 -18.62 4.45
C ASP A 51 -8.29 -19.28 4.62
N THR A 52 -8.03 -19.82 5.82
CA THR A 52 -6.82 -20.59 6.11
C THR A 52 -7.06 -21.69 7.13
N LEU A 53 -6.12 -22.62 7.21
CA LEU A 53 -6.11 -23.65 8.24
C LEU A 53 -5.56 -23.06 9.55
N GLY A 54 -6.42 -23.02 10.56
CA GLY A 54 -6.10 -22.67 11.93
C GLY A 54 -5.98 -23.89 12.84
N LEU A 55 -5.22 -23.74 13.92
CA LEU A 55 -5.05 -24.68 15.00
C LEU A 55 -5.25 -23.93 16.31
N MET A 56 -6.04 -24.51 17.21
CA MET A 56 -6.29 -23.99 18.55
C MET A 56 -5.82 -25.02 19.57
N PHE A 57 -4.88 -24.63 20.41
CA PHE A 57 -4.42 -25.44 21.54
C PHE A 57 -4.96 -24.85 22.84
N ASN A 58 -5.66 -25.66 23.62
CA ASN A 58 -6.25 -25.23 24.89
C ASN A 58 -5.65 -26.03 26.04
N TYR A 59 -5.03 -25.33 26.99
CA TYR A 59 -4.57 -25.90 28.25
C TYR A 59 -5.52 -25.50 29.38
N TYR A 60 -6.32 -26.44 29.85
CA TYR A 60 -7.28 -26.20 30.93
C TYR A 60 -6.58 -26.15 32.28
N LEU A 61 -6.65 -24.99 32.94
CA LEU A 61 -6.18 -24.79 34.31
C LEU A 61 -7.19 -25.35 35.32
N ASN A 62 -8.47 -25.33 34.96
CA ASN A 62 -9.58 -25.96 35.68
C ASN A 62 -10.77 -26.18 34.72
N ASP A 63 -11.93 -26.58 35.24
CA ASP A 63 -13.13 -26.88 34.43
C ASP A 63 -13.64 -25.72 33.56
N ASN A 64 -13.34 -24.48 33.93
CA ASN A 64 -13.88 -23.27 33.32
C ASN A 64 -12.81 -22.34 32.75
N VAL A 65 -11.54 -22.45 33.12
CA VAL A 65 -10.48 -21.53 32.70
C VAL A 65 -9.42 -22.29 31.94
N SER A 66 -9.10 -21.81 30.74
CA SER A 66 -8.01 -22.33 29.91
C SER A 66 -7.11 -21.21 29.38
N LEU A 67 -5.86 -21.57 29.12
CA LEU A 67 -4.97 -20.79 28.28
C LEU A 67 -5.05 -21.33 26.86
N GLN A 68 -5.39 -20.48 25.91
CA GLN A 68 -5.56 -20.80 24.51
C GLN A 68 -4.42 -20.22 23.68
N PHE A 69 -3.85 -21.02 22.79
CA PHE A 69 -2.97 -20.56 21.73
C PHE A 69 -3.64 -20.81 20.38
N ILE A 70 -3.69 -19.77 19.54
CA ILE A 70 -4.22 -19.80 18.19
C ILE A 70 -3.05 -19.59 17.24
N GLY A 71 -2.89 -20.50 16.29
CA GLY A 71 -1.88 -20.42 15.24
C GLY A 71 -2.35 -21.15 14.00
N GLY A 72 -1.54 -21.21 12.95
CA GLY A 72 -1.94 -21.91 11.73
C GLY A 72 -1.05 -21.59 10.56
N ILE A 73 -1.55 -21.93 9.37
CA ILE A 73 -0.90 -21.53 8.12
C ILE A 73 -1.21 -20.05 7.90
N PRO A 74 -0.20 -19.19 7.73
CA PRO A 74 -0.42 -17.78 7.48
C PRO A 74 -1.16 -17.59 6.14
N PRO A 75 -2.34 -16.95 6.12
CA PRO A 75 -3.06 -16.73 4.88
C PRO A 75 -2.28 -15.80 3.95
N LYS A 76 -2.56 -15.95 2.65
CA LYS A 76 -2.26 -14.90 1.69
C LYS A 76 -3.50 -14.03 1.57
N VAL A 77 -3.31 -12.74 1.82
CA VAL A 77 -4.36 -11.73 1.82
C VAL A 77 -4.13 -10.82 0.62
N ASP A 78 -5.15 -10.65 -0.21
CA ASP A 78 -5.11 -9.69 -1.31
C ASP A 78 -5.66 -8.34 -0.81
N ILE A 79 -5.03 -7.25 -1.27
CA ILE A 79 -5.39 -5.88 -0.90
C ILE A 79 -5.92 -5.20 -2.15
N LYS A 80 -7.17 -4.76 -2.11
CA LYS A 80 -7.83 -3.98 -3.15
C LYS A 80 -7.45 -2.51 -3.02
N GLY A 81 -7.27 -1.89 -4.18
CA GLY A 81 -6.99 -0.48 -4.29
C GLY A 81 -8.26 0.32 -4.56
N GLN A 82 -8.36 1.53 -4.01
CA GLN A 82 -9.44 2.47 -4.30
C GLN A 82 -8.84 3.80 -4.76
N GLY A 83 -9.46 4.43 -5.75
CA GLY A 83 -9.06 5.75 -6.26
C GLY A 83 -7.79 5.77 -7.11
N GLU A 84 -7.22 6.97 -7.26
CA GLU A 84 -6.00 7.22 -8.02
C GLU A 84 -4.95 7.91 -7.16
N ILE A 85 -3.68 7.62 -7.41
CA ILE A 85 -2.54 8.31 -6.81
C ILE A 85 -2.01 9.32 -7.83
N LEU A 86 -2.11 10.61 -7.50
CA LEU A 86 -1.74 11.73 -8.36
C LEU A 86 -0.60 12.52 -7.69
N ALA A 87 0.50 12.77 -8.40
CA ALA A 87 1.54 13.65 -7.92
C ALA A 87 1.13 15.12 -8.16
N PRO A 88 1.02 15.96 -7.11
CA PRO A 88 0.69 17.37 -7.27
C PRO A 88 1.92 18.10 -7.81
N LEU A 89 1.98 18.24 -9.13
CA LEU A 89 3.01 19.01 -9.81
C LEU A 89 2.45 20.39 -10.15
N GLY A 90 2.95 21.39 -9.44
CA GLY A 90 2.81 22.79 -9.80
C GLY A 90 4.17 23.34 -10.22
N GLY A 91 4.19 24.39 -11.04
CA GLY A 91 5.46 25.04 -11.36
C GLY A 91 5.33 26.24 -12.28
N VAL A 92 6.46 26.87 -12.54
CA VAL A 92 6.57 27.96 -13.51
C VAL A 92 7.78 27.70 -14.40
N ALA A 93 7.58 27.70 -15.71
CA ALA A 93 8.65 27.65 -16.71
C ALA A 93 9.02 29.07 -17.16
N LEU A 94 10.32 29.39 -17.13
CA LEU A 94 10.90 30.65 -17.53
C LEU A 94 11.81 30.45 -18.73
N SER A 95 11.49 31.09 -19.85
CA SER A 95 12.33 31.02 -21.06
C SER A 95 13.34 32.16 -21.09
N PRO A 96 14.61 31.89 -21.48
CA PRO A 96 15.58 32.93 -21.74
C PRO A 96 15.26 33.73 -23.01
N HIS A 97 14.38 33.23 -23.88
CA HIS A 97 14.08 33.82 -25.18
C HIS A 97 13.16 35.04 -25.07
N GLU A 98 13.58 36.18 -25.63
CA GLU A 98 12.93 37.49 -25.46
C GLU A 98 11.46 37.51 -25.92
N LEU A 99 11.14 36.84 -27.03
CA LEU A 99 9.74 36.73 -27.46
C LEU A 99 8.89 35.99 -26.44
N VAL A 100 9.40 34.91 -25.85
CA VAL A 100 8.65 34.14 -24.86
C VAL A 100 8.44 34.96 -23.59
N LYS A 101 9.42 35.77 -23.17
CA LYS A 101 9.26 36.72 -22.04
C LYS A 101 8.19 37.79 -22.30
N ILE A 102 8.07 38.28 -23.53
CA ILE A 102 7.02 39.25 -23.90
C ILE A 102 5.63 38.61 -23.83
N LEU A 103 5.51 37.37 -24.29
CA LEU A 103 4.25 36.62 -24.28
C LEU A 103 3.86 36.14 -22.88
N PHE A 104 4.85 35.76 -22.07
CA PHE A 104 4.69 35.19 -20.73
C PHE A 104 5.61 35.89 -19.73
N PRO A 105 5.31 37.14 -19.33
CA PRO A 105 6.19 37.95 -18.49
C PRO A 105 6.38 37.38 -17.07
N ASN A 106 5.42 36.58 -16.60
CA ASN A 106 5.48 35.91 -15.30
C ASN A 106 5.83 34.41 -15.42
N GLY A 107 6.27 33.98 -16.60
CA GLY A 107 6.48 32.57 -16.92
C GLY A 107 5.20 31.82 -17.28
N ILE A 108 5.38 30.56 -17.68
CA ILE A 108 4.30 29.65 -18.06
C ILE A 108 3.99 28.78 -16.84
N THR A 109 2.79 28.91 -16.28
CA THR A 109 2.36 28.07 -15.15
C THR A 109 2.14 26.64 -15.61
N LEU A 110 2.83 25.71 -14.96
CA LEU A 110 2.66 24.27 -15.10
C LEU A 110 1.64 23.84 -14.04
N GLY A 111 0.45 23.43 -14.47
CA GLY A 111 -0.65 23.02 -13.60
C GLY A 111 -1.23 21.70 -14.07
N GLN A 112 -0.51 20.61 -13.86
CA GLN A 112 -1.01 19.27 -14.15
C GLN A 112 -0.60 18.32 -13.04
N ALA A 113 -1.60 17.80 -12.33
CA ALA A 113 -1.39 16.62 -11.50
C ALA A 113 -0.99 15.46 -12.43
N VAL A 114 0.15 14.83 -12.17
CA VAL A 114 0.59 13.68 -12.98
C VAL A 114 0.03 12.41 -12.35
N PRO A 115 -0.80 11.64 -13.08
CA PRO A 115 -1.26 10.36 -12.59
C PRO A 115 -0.05 9.43 -12.46
N ILE A 116 0.15 8.91 -11.25
CA ILE A 116 1.21 7.94 -10.97
C ILE A 116 0.64 6.55 -11.17
N THR A 117 -0.51 6.25 -10.54
CA THR A 117 -1.20 4.98 -10.77
C THR A 117 -2.67 5.08 -10.40
N ASN A 118 -3.51 4.26 -11.04
CA ASN A 118 -4.90 4.08 -10.65
C ASN A 118 -5.01 2.76 -9.87
N LEU A 119 -5.48 2.85 -8.63
CA LEU A 119 -5.61 1.71 -7.72
C LEU A 119 -6.93 0.96 -7.93
N GLY A 120 -8.01 1.70 -8.24
CA GLY A 120 -9.37 1.16 -8.39
C GLY A 120 -9.63 0.42 -9.69
N ASN A 121 -8.81 0.61 -10.72
CA ASN A 121 -8.94 -0.10 -12.00
C ASN A 121 -8.20 -1.46 -12.02
N LYS A 122 -7.57 -1.86 -10.91
CA LYS A 122 -6.86 -3.13 -10.77
C LYS A 122 -7.67 -4.11 -9.93
N PRO A 123 -7.60 -5.43 -10.21
CA PRO A 123 -8.28 -6.43 -9.38
C PRO A 123 -7.71 -6.48 -7.95
N LYS A 124 -6.43 -6.14 -7.79
CA LYS A 124 -5.75 -5.93 -6.50
C LYS A 124 -4.58 -4.99 -6.65
N ALA A 125 -4.32 -4.22 -5.60
CA ALA A 125 -3.16 -3.34 -5.47
C ALA A 125 -1.92 -4.10 -4.95
N ALA A 126 -2.11 -5.04 -4.02
CA ALA A 126 -1.03 -5.83 -3.47
C ALA A 126 -1.51 -7.20 -2.94
N SER A 127 -0.57 -8.06 -2.58
CA SER A 127 -0.82 -9.26 -1.79
C SER A 127 0.23 -9.40 -0.69
N VAL A 128 -0.18 -9.86 0.48
CA VAL A 128 0.69 -10.00 1.66
C VAL A 128 0.43 -11.33 2.35
N ARG A 129 1.45 -11.89 2.99
CA ARG A 129 1.30 -13.02 3.90
C ARG A 129 1.27 -12.50 5.33
N ALA A 130 0.20 -12.84 6.05
CA ALA A 130 -0.04 -12.37 7.41
C ALA A 130 0.17 -13.51 8.42
N TRP A 131 1.07 -13.31 9.36
CA TRP A 131 1.29 -14.21 10.50
C TRP A 131 0.66 -13.59 11.73
N THR A 132 -0.40 -14.22 12.24
CA THR A 132 -1.22 -13.66 13.32
C THR A 132 -1.41 -14.62 14.51
N PRO A 133 -0.33 -15.18 15.11
CA PRO A 133 -0.48 -15.98 16.31
C PRO A 133 -1.10 -15.18 17.46
N ALA A 134 -1.97 -15.83 18.23
CA ALA A 134 -2.63 -15.23 19.38
C ALA A 134 -2.57 -16.13 20.62
N ILE A 135 -2.54 -15.50 21.79
CA ILE A 135 -2.67 -16.16 23.09
C ILE A 135 -3.82 -15.50 23.84
N GLU A 136 -4.73 -16.32 24.36
CA GLU A 136 -5.93 -15.87 25.08
C GLU A 136 -6.12 -16.60 26.41
N ALA A 137 -6.61 -15.88 27.41
CA ALA A 137 -7.25 -16.49 28.56
C ALA A 137 -8.73 -16.67 28.23
N GLN A 138 -9.21 -17.90 28.35
CA GLN A 138 -10.57 -18.28 28.01
C GLN A 138 -11.35 -18.70 29.26
N TYR A 139 -12.57 -18.20 29.39
CA TYR A 139 -13.57 -18.64 30.34
C TYR A 139 -14.68 -19.42 29.63
N GLN A 140 -14.78 -20.71 29.91
CA GLN A 140 -15.71 -21.67 29.35
C GLN A 140 -16.86 -21.93 30.35
N PHE A 141 -18.10 -21.66 29.94
CA PHE A 141 -19.29 -21.93 30.74
C PHE A 141 -19.69 -23.41 30.72
N GLY A 142 -20.32 -23.86 31.80
CA GLY A 142 -20.71 -25.27 31.97
C GLY A 142 -19.56 -26.18 32.34
N LYS A 143 -19.87 -27.46 32.60
CA LYS A 143 -18.90 -28.48 33.01
C LYS A 143 -18.72 -29.54 31.93
N SER A 144 -17.47 -29.97 31.73
CA SER A 144 -17.12 -31.06 30.82
C SER A 144 -17.84 -32.35 31.24
N GLY A 145 -18.31 -33.13 30.28
CA GLY A 145 -19.05 -34.39 30.53
C GLY A 145 -20.49 -34.22 31.05
N VAL A 146 -20.89 -33.01 31.43
CA VAL A 146 -22.27 -32.70 31.87
C VAL A 146 -23.00 -31.88 30.80
N ASN A 147 -22.39 -30.79 30.35
CA ASN A 147 -22.97 -29.89 29.37
C ASN A 147 -22.38 -30.18 27.99
N LYS A 148 -23.22 -30.61 27.04
CA LYS A 148 -22.78 -30.80 25.65
C LYS A 148 -22.48 -29.46 24.96
N PHE A 149 -23.37 -28.49 25.10
CA PHE A 149 -23.16 -27.14 24.58
C PHE A 149 -22.50 -26.28 25.65
N ARG A 150 -21.33 -25.73 25.33
CA ARG A 150 -20.54 -24.91 26.26
C ARG A 150 -20.12 -23.62 25.54
N PRO A 151 -20.74 -22.47 25.83
CA PRO A 151 -20.25 -21.19 25.34
C PRO A 151 -18.99 -20.76 26.07
N TYR A 152 -18.16 -19.91 25.45
CA TYR A 152 -16.97 -19.32 26.06
C TYR A 152 -16.70 -17.89 25.60
N LEU A 153 -15.93 -17.19 26.42
CA LEU A 153 -15.35 -15.90 26.10
C LEU A 153 -13.83 -15.96 26.28
N GLY A 154 -13.11 -15.31 25.38
CA GLY A 154 -11.66 -15.23 25.35
C GLY A 154 -11.20 -13.77 25.29
N VAL A 155 -10.10 -13.48 25.95
CA VAL A 155 -9.43 -12.17 25.91
C VAL A 155 -7.92 -12.41 25.89
N GLY A 156 -7.22 -11.72 25.01
CA GLY A 156 -5.81 -11.96 24.83
C GLY A 156 -5.08 -10.93 23.99
N LEU A 157 -3.93 -11.37 23.48
CA LEU A 157 -3.06 -10.60 22.61
C LEU A 157 -2.76 -11.39 21.33
N MET A 158 -2.79 -10.69 20.21
CA MET A 158 -2.37 -11.16 18.90
C MET A 158 -1.07 -10.43 18.52
N TYR A 159 -0.12 -11.16 17.97
CA TYR A 159 1.06 -10.59 17.32
C TYR A 159 0.90 -10.75 15.81
N ALA A 160 1.00 -9.65 15.07
CA ALA A 160 0.86 -9.59 13.63
C ALA A 160 2.22 -9.27 13.00
N HIS A 161 2.68 -10.18 12.14
CA HIS A 161 3.89 -10.02 11.32
C HIS A 161 3.52 -10.20 9.85
N PHE A 162 4.00 -9.30 8.99
CA PHE A 162 3.65 -9.26 7.58
C PHE A 162 4.88 -9.48 6.71
N ASN A 163 4.83 -10.48 5.84
CA ASN A 163 5.91 -10.77 4.91
C ASN A 163 5.39 -11.09 3.50
N ASP A 164 6.30 -11.36 2.57
CA ASP A 164 5.99 -11.62 1.17
C ASP A 164 5.07 -10.56 0.52
N ILE A 165 5.27 -9.29 0.88
CA ILE A 165 4.49 -8.17 0.33
C ILE A 165 4.84 -8.01 -1.15
N LYS A 166 3.85 -8.22 -2.02
CA LYS A 166 3.97 -8.12 -3.47
C LYS A 166 2.97 -7.13 -4.00
N LEU A 167 3.45 -6.04 -4.60
CA LEU A 167 2.62 -5.12 -5.35
C LEU A 167 2.11 -5.74 -6.64
N ASN A 168 1.00 -5.21 -7.14
CA ASN A 168 0.58 -5.42 -8.51
C ASN A 168 1.71 -5.04 -9.48
N ASP A 169 1.93 -5.84 -10.52
CA ASP A 169 3.04 -5.65 -11.46
C ASP A 169 2.95 -4.31 -12.19
N GLU A 170 1.74 -3.84 -12.51
CA GLU A 170 1.56 -2.55 -13.16
C GLU A 170 1.85 -1.39 -12.20
N ILE A 171 1.37 -1.45 -10.95
CA ILE A 171 1.71 -0.45 -9.92
C ILE A 171 3.23 -0.40 -9.69
N ARG A 172 3.87 -1.57 -9.64
CA ARG A 172 5.33 -1.67 -9.50
C ARG A 172 6.04 -1.05 -10.70
N SER A 173 5.56 -1.30 -11.92
CA SER A 173 6.10 -0.72 -13.15
C SER A 173 5.96 0.81 -13.18
N ASP A 174 4.79 1.33 -12.78
CA ASP A 174 4.53 2.77 -12.68
C ASP A 174 5.52 3.45 -11.72
N LEU A 175 5.76 2.83 -10.55
CA LEU A 175 6.71 3.33 -9.56
C LEU A 175 8.17 3.25 -10.03
N ILE A 176 8.55 2.20 -10.76
CA ILE A 176 9.88 2.08 -11.40
C ILE A 176 10.06 3.19 -12.44
N SER A 177 9.06 3.42 -13.28
CA SER A 177 9.08 4.50 -14.27
C SER A 177 9.22 5.87 -13.59
N ALA A 178 8.49 6.11 -12.50
CA ALA A 178 8.61 7.34 -11.72
C ALA A 178 10.02 7.50 -11.12
N GLY A 179 10.63 6.42 -10.63
CA GLY A 179 12.03 6.41 -10.19
C GLY A 179 13.01 6.83 -11.29
N HIS A 180 12.84 6.31 -12.51
CA HIS A 180 13.65 6.72 -13.66
C HIS A 180 13.44 8.19 -14.03
N MET A 181 12.21 8.70 -13.96
CA MET A 181 11.94 10.13 -14.17
C MET A 181 12.71 11.00 -13.17
N ILE A 182 12.61 10.69 -11.88
CA ILE A 182 13.32 11.44 -10.82
C ILE A 182 14.83 11.37 -11.03
N GLN A 183 15.37 10.18 -11.31
CA GLN A 183 16.81 10.03 -11.55
C GLN A 183 17.28 10.80 -12.79
N ASN A 184 16.51 10.82 -13.88
CA ASN A 184 16.85 11.62 -15.06
C ASN A 184 16.84 13.13 -14.78
N VAL A 185 15.93 13.62 -13.92
CA VAL A 185 15.97 15.01 -13.45
C VAL A 185 17.25 15.29 -12.65
N LEU A 186 17.61 14.39 -11.73
CA LEU A 186 18.85 14.50 -10.95
C LEU A 186 20.11 14.45 -11.83
N ASP A 187 20.07 13.71 -12.93
CA ASP A 187 21.15 13.61 -13.93
C ASP A 187 21.20 14.83 -14.89
N GLY A 188 20.34 15.83 -14.72
CA GLY A 188 20.24 17.01 -15.59
C GLY A 188 19.58 16.74 -16.95
N LYS A 189 18.89 15.59 -17.11
CA LYS A 189 18.25 15.13 -18.35
C LYS A 189 16.73 15.27 -18.28
N ALA A 190 16.23 16.47 -17.97
CA ALA A 190 14.79 16.72 -17.77
C ALA A 190 13.91 16.32 -18.97
N GLY A 191 14.38 16.50 -20.21
CA GLY A 191 13.65 16.05 -21.40
C GLY A 191 13.48 14.52 -21.44
N ALA A 192 14.51 13.76 -21.07
CA ALA A 192 14.42 12.30 -20.98
C ALA A 192 13.48 11.84 -19.84
N ALA A 193 13.39 12.62 -18.75
CA ALA A 193 12.42 12.38 -17.70
C ALA A 193 10.98 12.57 -18.20
N LEU A 194 10.70 13.61 -18.97
CA LEU A 194 9.37 13.85 -19.57
C LEU A 194 8.99 12.75 -20.58
N ASP A 195 9.96 12.28 -21.37
CA ASP A 195 9.79 11.18 -22.32
C ASP A 195 9.65 9.80 -21.64
N ARG A 196 9.76 9.73 -20.30
CA ARG A 196 9.79 8.49 -19.50
C ARG A 196 10.86 7.49 -19.98
N LYS A 197 12.01 8.00 -20.45
CA LYS A 197 13.15 7.17 -20.84
C LYS A 197 13.81 6.54 -19.62
N GLU A 198 14.42 5.38 -19.80
CA GLU A 198 15.25 4.78 -18.76
C GLU A 198 16.40 5.71 -18.38
N SER A 199 16.74 5.71 -17.08
CA SER A 199 17.82 6.51 -16.51
C SER A 199 19.10 5.70 -16.33
N SER A 200 20.15 6.34 -15.82
CA SER A 200 21.42 5.68 -15.49
C SER A 200 21.34 4.71 -14.29
N GLY A 201 20.23 4.73 -13.53
CA GLY A 201 20.05 3.97 -12.29
C GLY A 201 19.23 2.69 -12.47
N ASN A 202 19.44 1.73 -11.56
CA ASN A 202 18.62 0.53 -11.46
C ASN A 202 17.55 0.72 -10.36
N MET A 203 16.28 0.84 -10.75
CA MET A 203 15.19 1.15 -9.83
C MET A 203 14.55 -0.11 -9.27
N VAL A 204 14.44 -0.19 -7.94
CA VAL A 204 13.72 -1.27 -7.25
C VAL A 204 12.74 -0.71 -6.25
N VAL A 205 11.52 -1.24 -6.30
CA VAL A 205 10.46 -0.95 -5.34
C VAL A 205 10.58 -1.91 -4.17
N LYS A 206 10.65 -1.37 -2.95
CA LYS A 206 10.61 -2.11 -1.70
C LYS A 206 9.35 -1.72 -0.93
N VAL A 207 8.65 -2.72 -0.41
CA VAL A 207 7.50 -2.51 0.47
C VAL A 207 7.72 -3.31 1.73
N ASP A 208 7.63 -2.62 2.86
CA ASP A 208 7.76 -3.21 4.19
C ASP A 208 6.54 -2.80 5.04
N ALA A 209 6.16 -3.65 5.98
CA ALA A 209 5.15 -3.34 6.99
C ALA A 209 5.73 -3.66 8.36
N ASP A 210 5.47 -2.81 9.34
CA ASP A 210 5.97 -3.02 10.70
C ASP A 210 5.23 -4.19 11.37
N ASP A 211 5.79 -4.72 12.46
CA ASP A 211 5.08 -5.68 13.29
C ASP A 211 4.16 -4.95 14.27
N ALA A 212 3.07 -5.60 14.65
CA ALA A 212 2.10 -5.00 15.56
C ALA A 212 1.55 -6.01 16.57
N ILE A 213 1.21 -5.50 17.76
CA ILE A 213 0.53 -6.26 18.80
C ILE A 213 -0.87 -5.66 18.97
N ALA A 214 -1.89 -6.51 18.97
CA ALA A 214 -3.28 -6.12 19.06
C ALA A 214 -3.99 -6.85 20.22
N PRO A 215 -4.88 -6.18 20.97
CA PRO A 215 -5.82 -6.89 21.83
C PRO A 215 -6.81 -7.67 20.97
N ILE A 216 -7.12 -8.91 21.39
CA ILE A 216 -8.12 -9.77 20.75
C ILE A 216 -9.18 -10.19 21.77
N PHE A 217 -10.44 -10.18 21.32
CA PHE A 217 -11.60 -10.66 22.06
C PHE A 217 -12.28 -11.75 21.24
N THR A 218 -12.57 -12.87 21.88
CA THR A 218 -13.17 -14.03 21.23
C THR A 218 -14.46 -14.42 21.93
N ALA A 219 -15.50 -14.72 21.16
CA ALA A 219 -16.72 -15.33 21.65
C ALA A 219 -17.00 -16.59 20.82
N GLY A 220 -17.30 -17.69 21.49
CA GLY A 220 -17.52 -18.95 20.80
C GLY A 220 -18.27 -19.96 21.63
N PHE A 221 -18.37 -21.16 21.11
CA PHE A 221 -18.90 -22.31 21.82
C PHE A 221 -18.22 -23.59 21.37
N THR A 222 -18.26 -24.59 22.25
CA THR A 222 -17.99 -25.98 21.90
C THR A 222 -19.29 -26.79 22.01
N TYR A 223 -19.39 -27.82 21.17
CA TYR A 223 -20.45 -28.83 21.27
C TYR A 223 -19.81 -30.22 21.32
N ASP A 224 -19.91 -30.88 22.47
CA ASP A 224 -19.35 -32.20 22.72
C ASP A 224 -20.22 -33.29 22.07
N PHE A 225 -19.65 -34.04 21.12
CA PHE A 225 -20.29 -35.21 20.52
C PHE A 225 -20.25 -36.40 21.47
N ASN A 226 -19.09 -36.59 22.11
CA ASN A 226 -18.81 -37.55 23.17
C ASN A 226 -17.74 -36.96 24.10
N ASP A 227 -17.20 -37.76 25.03
CA ASP A 227 -16.27 -37.27 26.06
C ASP A 227 -14.94 -36.74 25.49
N SER A 228 -14.54 -37.22 24.30
CA SER A 228 -13.25 -36.86 23.66
C SER A 228 -13.40 -35.92 22.47
N TRP A 229 -14.46 -36.05 21.67
CA TRP A 229 -14.63 -35.31 20.42
C TRP A 229 -15.69 -34.21 20.56
N TYR A 230 -15.35 -33.02 20.09
CA TYR A 230 -16.23 -31.86 20.10
C TYR A 230 -16.05 -31.03 18.83
N THR A 231 -17.05 -30.23 18.48
CA THR A 231 -16.89 -29.15 17.50
C THR A 231 -16.73 -27.82 18.23
N VAL A 232 -16.07 -26.87 17.59
CA VAL A 232 -15.85 -25.52 18.09
C VAL A 232 -16.21 -24.53 16.99
N ALA A 233 -16.91 -23.48 17.37
CA ALA A 233 -17.20 -22.35 16.51
C ALA A 233 -16.94 -21.05 17.28
N SER A 234 -16.31 -20.07 16.65
CA SER A 234 -16.03 -18.78 17.27
C SER A 234 -15.95 -17.62 16.31
N VAL A 235 -16.12 -16.43 16.86
CA VAL A 235 -15.87 -15.14 16.23
C VAL A 235 -14.92 -14.36 17.13
N SER A 236 -13.87 -13.81 16.54
CA SER A 236 -12.87 -13.01 17.23
C SER A 236 -12.76 -11.63 16.57
N TYR A 237 -12.55 -10.60 17.37
CA TYR A 237 -12.28 -9.24 16.93
C TYR A 237 -10.93 -8.80 17.49
N ALA A 238 -10.06 -8.30 16.62
CA ALA A 238 -8.80 -7.69 17.01
C ALA A 238 -8.72 -6.24 16.51
N LYS A 239 -8.14 -5.36 17.33
CA LYS A 239 -7.88 -3.97 16.93
C LYS A 239 -6.42 -3.82 16.54
N LEU A 240 -6.12 -3.89 15.25
CA LEU A 240 -4.75 -3.97 14.76
C LEU A 240 -4.39 -2.73 13.94
N ASN A 241 -3.44 -1.95 14.45
CA ASN A 241 -2.91 -0.79 13.77
C ASN A 241 -1.46 -1.06 13.38
N ASN A 242 -1.10 -0.74 12.15
CA ASN A 242 0.24 -0.92 11.62
C ASN A 242 0.67 0.28 10.77
N ARG A 243 1.96 0.36 10.42
CA ARG A 243 2.52 1.29 9.46
C ARG A 243 3.16 0.51 8.32
N THR A 244 2.84 0.93 7.10
CA THR A 244 3.44 0.41 5.88
C THR A 244 4.35 1.48 5.28
N GLN A 245 5.48 1.05 4.74
CA GLN A 245 6.46 1.89 4.08
C GLN A 245 6.68 1.38 2.66
N ILE A 246 6.73 2.30 1.71
CA ILE A 246 7.07 2.04 0.32
C ILE A 246 8.23 2.93 -0.09
N ASP A 247 9.27 2.32 -0.64
CA ASP A 247 10.46 3.01 -1.12
C ASP A 247 10.73 2.63 -2.58
N VAL A 248 11.11 3.60 -3.41
CA VAL A 248 11.77 3.35 -4.70
C VAL A 248 13.23 3.73 -4.56
N ILE A 249 14.09 2.73 -4.73
CA ILE A 249 15.53 2.83 -4.44
C ILE A 249 16.30 2.69 -5.74
N ASN A 250 17.24 3.60 -5.98
CA ASN A 250 18.28 3.39 -6.98
C ASN A 250 19.34 2.46 -6.39
N GLN A 251 19.39 1.20 -6.84
CA GLN A 251 20.34 0.22 -6.32
C GLN A 251 21.80 0.55 -6.63
N ASN A 252 22.08 1.36 -7.66
CA ASN A 252 23.45 1.74 -8.01
C ASN A 252 24.05 2.68 -6.96
N THR A 253 23.23 3.51 -6.32
CA THR A 253 23.68 4.57 -5.38
C THR A 253 23.17 4.38 -3.96
N GLY A 254 22.13 3.55 -3.75
CA GLY A 254 21.41 3.41 -2.49
C GLY A 254 20.44 4.58 -2.20
N ALA A 255 20.29 5.53 -3.12
CA ALA A 255 19.40 6.68 -2.92
C ALA A 255 17.93 6.26 -2.93
N ARG A 256 17.16 6.75 -1.95
CA ARG A 256 15.70 6.63 -1.91
C ARG A 256 15.11 7.79 -2.70
N LEU A 257 14.53 7.49 -3.86
CA LEU A 257 13.96 8.49 -4.77
C LEU A 257 12.50 8.78 -4.46
N ILE A 258 11.77 7.77 -4.00
CA ILE A 258 10.37 7.88 -3.56
C ILE A 258 10.30 7.23 -2.19
N HIS A 259 9.65 7.89 -1.24
CA HIS A 259 9.38 7.37 0.09
C HIS A 259 7.94 7.73 0.49
N GLY A 260 7.16 6.73 0.87
CA GLY A 260 5.81 6.89 1.39
C GLY A 260 5.61 6.07 2.65
N SER A 261 4.96 6.66 3.65
CA SER A 261 4.55 5.95 4.86
C SER A 261 3.08 6.16 5.13
N THR A 262 2.35 5.05 5.33
CA THR A 262 0.91 5.05 5.53
C THR A 262 0.57 4.26 6.79
N LYS A 263 -0.32 4.82 7.62
CA LYS A 263 -0.91 4.09 8.74
C LYS A 263 -2.04 3.22 8.18
N VAL A 264 -2.01 1.94 8.50
CA VAL A 264 -3.02 0.98 8.09
C VAL A 264 -3.72 0.48 9.34
N ASP A 265 -5.02 0.75 9.42
CA ASP A 265 -5.88 0.27 10.49
C ASP A 265 -6.67 -0.93 9.95
N ILE A 266 -6.36 -2.12 10.46
CA ILE A 266 -6.98 -3.39 10.08
C ILE A 266 -7.69 -3.89 11.33
N ASP A 267 -9.01 -3.87 11.34
CA ASP A 267 -9.79 -4.36 12.48
C ASP A 267 -10.45 -5.71 12.11
N PRO A 268 -9.68 -6.82 12.04
CA PRO A 268 -10.18 -8.06 11.48
C PRO A 268 -11.26 -8.71 12.37
N ILE A 269 -12.28 -9.25 11.70
CA ILE A 269 -13.21 -10.21 12.28
C ILE A 269 -12.81 -11.60 11.79
N ILE A 270 -12.38 -12.45 12.71
CA ILE A 270 -11.93 -13.81 12.41
C ILE A 270 -13.04 -14.77 12.79
N THR A 271 -13.44 -15.64 11.86
CA THR A 271 -14.38 -16.73 12.16
C THR A 271 -13.64 -18.06 12.13
N TYR A 272 -14.01 -18.97 13.03
CA TYR A 272 -13.43 -20.30 13.09
C TYR A 272 -14.53 -21.34 13.25
N LEU A 273 -14.42 -22.43 12.49
CA LEU A 273 -15.24 -23.63 12.64
C LEU A 273 -14.32 -24.85 12.52
N GLY A 274 -14.39 -25.74 13.50
CA GLY A 274 -13.51 -26.91 13.52
C GLY A 274 -13.99 -28.05 14.40
N VAL A 275 -13.16 -29.09 14.45
CA VAL A 275 -13.31 -30.26 15.30
C VAL A 275 -12.10 -30.35 16.23
N GLY A 276 -12.33 -30.63 17.50
CA GLY A 276 -11.31 -30.79 18.53
C GLY A 276 -11.36 -32.17 19.18
N TYR A 277 -10.20 -32.55 19.73
CA TYR A 277 -10.05 -33.74 20.57
C TYR A 277 -9.58 -33.31 21.96
N ARG A 278 -10.13 -33.96 22.99
CA ARG A 278 -9.78 -33.77 24.40
C ARG A 278 -9.01 -35.00 24.87
N PHE A 279 -7.77 -34.77 25.30
CA PHE A 279 -6.88 -35.77 25.88
C PHE A 279 -7.12 -35.89 27.39
#